data_AF-A0A3D4UJQ1-F1
#
_entry.id   AF-A0A3D4UJQ1-F1
#
_cell.length_a   1.000
_cell.length_b   1.000
_cell.length_c   1.000
_cell.angle_alpha   90.00
_cell.angle_beta   90.00
_cell.angle_gamma   90.00
#
_symmetry.space_group_name_H-M   'P 1'
#
loop_
_entity.id
_entity.type
_entity.pdbx_description
1 polymer ?
#
loop_
_entity_poly.entity_id
_entity_poly.type
_entity_poly.pdbx_seq_one_letter_code
_entity_poly.pdbx_strand_id
1 'polypeptide(L)'
;RVKETGQAEFALRPEFTPTLARMYAAKAKELPQPCKWFTAGPYFRAERPQRGRLREFLQWNCDIIGVSSNGPPNGPGHNETMDAEIFAVLVRLFEDLGLTHDELIIHYTNRQAVVDAMVRAGLSKDLSEDALWLLDRRSKMSHEAFLSEADAIGLDLETFEKSIQSQSSDAQFFTDELMDAIGTHDEYKWYGWDPSVVRGLAYYTGTVFEAIADGERAVAGGGRYDNLIELFGGPPTPACGFGMGDVVLGNLLEDKGLMPTGSDLMDAVARPQASIRPVAFVVPNGDENNEALVHTLVANLRRGIECEQWKSRDDRKPWDRDRYRVPPMHARVTYKSTRNLKKLRSDAEKQHARFFVEIHADNKVELTNMDTREPITSETHGSFSIDPTAENYVGTAIAARS
;
A
#
# COMPACT_ATOMS: atom_id res chain seq x y z
N ARG A 1 -9.88 34.45 13.53
CA ARG A 1 -9.03 33.67 14.47
C ARG A 1 -7.80 33.06 13.79
N VAL A 2 -7.83 31.87 13.15
CA VAL A 2 -6.58 31.30 12.54
C VAL A 2 -5.94 32.21 11.49
N LYS A 3 -6.75 32.87 10.64
CA LYS A 3 -6.26 33.82 9.63
C LYS A 3 -5.61 35.09 10.19
N GLU A 4 -5.85 35.43 11.46
CA GLU A 4 -5.36 36.68 12.07
C GLU A 4 -4.16 36.45 12.98
N THR A 5 -4.11 35.32 13.69
CA THR A 5 -3.05 35.01 14.65
C THR A 5 -2.08 33.93 14.16
N GLY A 6 -2.44 33.17 13.13
CA GLY A 6 -1.72 31.95 12.74
C GLY A 6 -1.84 30.81 13.76
N GLN A 7 -2.54 31.03 14.88
CA GLN A 7 -2.64 30.08 15.99
C GLN A 7 -4.05 29.50 16.09
N ALA A 8 -4.11 28.18 16.24
CA ALA A 8 -5.33 27.43 16.45
C ALA A 8 -5.09 26.38 17.53
N GLU A 9 -6.08 26.14 18.38
CA GLU A 9 -6.05 25.07 19.39
C GLU A 9 -6.10 23.68 18.73
N PHE A 10 -6.73 23.59 17.55
CA PHE A 10 -6.81 22.38 16.75
C PHE A 10 -6.38 22.68 15.33
N ALA A 11 -5.71 21.71 14.71
CA ALA A 11 -5.36 21.74 13.30
C ALA A 11 -5.98 20.53 12.59
N LEU A 12 -6.41 20.73 11.35
CA LEU A 12 -6.60 19.59 10.44
C LEU A 12 -5.23 18.96 10.21
N ARG A 13 -5.14 17.63 10.36
CA ARG A 13 -3.86 16.92 10.30
C ARG A 13 -3.15 17.15 8.95
N PRO A 14 -1.90 17.65 8.93
CA PRO A 14 -1.13 17.79 7.70
C PRO A 14 -0.46 16.48 7.26
N GLU A 15 -0.31 15.54 8.20
CA GLU A 15 0.30 14.22 8.01
C GLU A 15 -0.23 13.24 9.07
N PHE A 16 0.10 11.95 8.95
CA PHE A 16 -0.39 10.91 9.87
C PHE A 16 0.59 10.53 10.98
N THR A 17 1.89 10.57 10.71
CA THR A 17 2.92 9.95 11.55
C THR A 17 2.91 10.44 13.00
N PRO A 18 2.71 11.73 13.33
CA PRO A 18 2.52 12.18 14.72
C PRO A 18 1.26 11.61 15.39
N THR A 19 0.17 11.44 14.64
CA THR A 19 -1.06 10.81 15.15
C THR A 19 -0.82 9.33 15.45
N LEU A 20 -0.15 8.63 14.53
CA LEU A 20 0.26 7.24 14.68
C LEU A 20 1.13 7.06 15.92
N ALA A 21 2.18 7.88 16.07
CA ALA A 21 3.10 7.83 17.19
C ALA A 21 2.37 8.01 18.53
N ARG A 22 1.47 9.00 18.62
CA ARG A 22 0.64 9.23 19.81
C ARG A 22 -0.30 8.05 20.11
N MET A 23 -0.91 7.46 19.09
CA MET A 23 -1.81 6.30 19.25
C MET A 23 -1.04 5.07 19.75
N TYR A 24 0.12 4.81 19.16
CA TYR A 24 0.98 3.70 19.55
C TYR A 24 1.54 3.90 20.97
N ALA A 25 2.10 5.07 21.28
CA ALA A 25 2.66 5.40 22.60
C ALA A 25 1.67 5.14 23.74
N ALA A 26 0.40 5.50 23.54
CA ALA A 26 -0.67 5.27 24.52
C ALA A 26 -0.97 3.77 24.80
N LYS A 27 -0.57 2.88 23.89
CA LYS A 27 -0.90 1.45 23.91
C LYS A 27 0.30 0.52 23.76
N ALA A 28 1.53 1.06 23.77
CA ALA A 28 2.74 0.32 23.41
C ALA A 28 2.92 -1.01 24.18
N LYS A 29 2.56 -1.05 25.47
CA LYS A 29 2.65 -2.26 26.32
C LYS A 29 1.60 -3.34 26.00
N GLU A 30 0.50 -2.97 25.34
CA GLU A 30 -0.62 -3.85 25.00
C GLU A 30 -0.53 -4.38 23.56
N LEU A 31 0.33 -3.78 22.73
CA LEU A 31 0.39 -4.03 21.29
C LEU A 31 1.42 -5.12 20.92
N PRO A 32 1.10 -5.98 19.93
CA PRO A 32 2.05 -6.97 19.43
C PRO A 32 3.26 -6.30 18.76
N GLN A 33 4.41 -6.97 18.78
CA GLN A 33 5.64 -6.48 18.15
C GLN A 33 6.10 -7.44 17.04
N PRO A 34 6.46 -6.93 15.85
CA PRO A 34 6.28 -5.55 15.40
C PRO A 34 4.80 -5.23 15.11
N CYS A 35 4.42 -3.96 15.23
CA CYS A 35 3.16 -3.45 14.69
C CYS A 35 3.35 -3.03 13.23
N LYS A 36 2.52 -3.55 12.32
CA LYS A 36 2.51 -3.15 10.91
C LYS A 36 1.15 -2.56 10.58
N TRP A 37 1.06 -1.24 10.47
CA TRP A 37 -0.20 -0.54 10.29
C TRP A 37 -0.20 0.25 8.98
N PHE A 38 -1.40 0.48 8.45
CA PHE A 38 -1.59 1.37 7.32
C PHE A 38 -2.87 2.18 7.50
N THR A 39 -2.95 3.32 6.81
CA THR A 39 -4.17 4.10 6.69
C THR A 39 -4.22 4.79 5.34
N ALA A 40 -5.41 4.96 4.79
CA ALA A 40 -5.64 5.78 3.61
C ALA A 40 -6.74 6.78 3.95
N GLY A 41 -6.38 8.04 4.11
CA GLY A 41 -7.30 9.07 4.56
C GLY A 41 -6.94 10.47 4.07
N PRO A 42 -7.78 11.47 4.36
CA PRO A 42 -7.53 12.84 3.95
C PRO A 42 -6.55 13.55 4.90
N TYR A 43 -5.74 14.42 4.30
CA TYR A 43 -4.76 15.30 4.94
C TYR A 43 -4.81 16.69 4.32
N PHE A 44 -4.36 17.69 5.08
CA PHE A 44 -4.65 19.10 4.78
C PHE A 44 -3.42 19.98 4.87
N ARG A 45 -3.25 20.89 3.92
CA ARG A 45 -2.18 21.90 3.94
C ARG A 45 -2.68 23.28 3.52
N ALA A 46 -2.15 24.30 4.18
CA ALA A 46 -2.56 25.69 3.99
C ALA A 46 -1.69 26.40 2.95
N GLU A 47 -1.64 25.87 1.73
CA GLU A 47 -0.81 26.41 0.65
C GLU A 47 -1.63 26.77 -0.60
N ARG A 48 -1.02 27.51 -1.53
CA ARG A 48 -1.65 27.83 -2.82
C ARG A 48 -1.68 26.54 -3.67
N PRO A 49 -2.86 26.10 -4.17
CA PRO A 49 -2.95 24.91 -5.00
C PRO A 49 -2.12 25.04 -6.29
N GLN A 50 -1.50 23.94 -6.69
CA GLN A 50 -0.74 23.77 -7.94
C GLN A 50 -1.04 22.38 -8.52
N ARG A 51 -0.64 22.10 -9.77
CA ARG A 51 -0.72 20.74 -10.34
C ARG A 51 0.00 19.75 -9.42
N GLY A 52 -0.63 18.61 -9.14
CA GLY A 52 -0.11 17.60 -8.20
C GLY A 52 -0.18 18.00 -6.72
N ARG A 53 -0.72 19.18 -6.39
CA ARG A 53 -0.59 19.76 -5.04
C ARG A 53 -1.83 20.53 -4.60
N LEU A 54 -2.79 19.80 -4.05
CA LEU A 54 -4.06 20.32 -3.53
C LEU A 54 -3.98 20.68 -2.04
N ARG A 55 -5.00 21.40 -1.54
CA ARG A 55 -5.15 21.71 -0.10
C ARG A 55 -5.66 20.55 0.74
N GLU A 56 -6.43 19.67 0.11
CA GLU A 56 -6.88 18.38 0.63
C GLU A 56 -6.42 17.31 -0.35
N PHE A 57 -5.87 16.21 0.16
CA PHE A 57 -5.41 15.08 -0.63
C PHE A 57 -5.53 13.81 0.21
N LEU A 58 -5.67 12.65 -0.46
CA LEU A 58 -5.56 11.37 0.23
C LEU A 58 -4.10 10.96 0.30
N GLN A 59 -3.71 10.36 1.42
CA GLN A 59 -2.38 9.77 1.55
C GLN A 59 -2.51 8.37 2.11
N TRP A 60 -1.94 7.41 1.40
CA TRP A 60 -1.70 6.09 1.93
C TRP A 60 -0.43 6.15 2.78
N ASN A 61 -0.57 5.87 4.07
CA ASN A 61 0.55 5.71 4.98
C ASN A 61 0.69 4.23 5.31
N CYS A 62 1.92 3.73 5.32
CA CYS A 62 2.26 2.39 5.77
C CYS A 62 3.50 2.47 6.65
N ASP A 63 3.40 1.91 7.85
CA ASP A 63 4.39 2.07 8.90
C ASP A 63 4.60 0.75 9.64
N ILE A 64 5.86 0.43 9.91
CA ILE A 64 6.28 -0.64 10.81
C ILE A 64 6.83 0.01 12.08
N ILE A 65 6.35 -0.43 13.24
CA ILE A 65 6.71 0.11 14.56
C ILE A 65 7.18 -1.03 15.45
N GLY A 66 8.37 -0.85 16.02
CA GLY A 66 9.06 -1.84 16.84
C GLY A 66 9.72 -2.94 16.01
N VAL A 67 10.62 -3.69 16.66
CA VAL A 67 11.35 -4.81 16.05
C VAL A 67 10.82 -6.14 16.57
N SER A 68 10.91 -7.19 15.75
CA SER A 68 10.59 -8.56 16.20
C SER A 68 11.60 -9.02 17.26
N SER A 69 11.10 -9.63 18.33
CA SER A 69 11.88 -10.11 19.48
C SER A 69 12.85 -11.27 19.18
N ASN A 70 12.99 -11.70 17.92
CA ASN A 70 13.76 -12.88 17.54
C ASN A 70 15.24 -12.61 17.19
N GLY A 71 15.78 -11.46 17.58
CA GLY A 71 17.22 -11.21 17.53
C GLY A 71 17.67 -10.18 18.58
N PRO A 72 18.98 -10.01 18.76
CA PRO A 72 19.50 -9.13 19.81
C PRO A 72 19.02 -7.69 19.59
N PRO A 73 18.54 -6.99 20.64
CA PRO A 73 18.28 -5.56 20.55
C PRO A 73 19.57 -4.85 20.12
N ASN A 74 19.50 -4.02 19.07
CA ASN A 74 20.64 -3.32 18.48
C ASN A 74 21.73 -4.23 17.88
N GLY A 75 21.40 -5.44 17.46
CA GLY A 75 22.26 -6.20 16.54
C GLY A 75 22.24 -5.59 15.14
N PRO A 76 23.33 -5.68 14.36
CA PRO A 76 23.33 -5.28 12.95
C PRO A 76 22.27 -6.08 12.16
N GLY A 77 21.51 -5.41 11.28
CA GLY A 77 20.54 -6.02 10.36
C GLY A 77 19.07 -6.01 10.81
N HIS A 78 18.77 -5.69 12.08
CA HIS A 78 17.40 -5.79 12.61
C HIS A 78 16.49 -4.62 12.27
N ASN A 79 17.07 -3.43 12.11
CA ASN A 79 16.33 -2.24 11.70
C ASN A 79 16.27 -2.17 10.17
N GLU A 80 17.34 -2.56 9.51
CA GLU A 80 17.51 -2.57 8.07
C GLU A 80 16.44 -3.44 7.39
N THR A 81 16.09 -4.58 7.99
CA THR A 81 14.97 -5.44 7.51
C THR A 81 13.61 -4.75 7.54
N MET A 82 13.37 -3.85 8.51
CA MET A 82 12.15 -3.02 8.55
C MET A 82 12.12 -2.03 7.39
N ASP A 83 13.25 -1.36 7.14
CA ASP A 83 13.39 -0.43 6.02
C ASP A 83 13.19 -1.18 4.70
N ALA A 84 13.77 -2.36 4.57
CA ALA A 84 13.64 -3.24 3.42
C ALA A 84 12.20 -3.62 3.12
N GLU A 85 11.43 -4.01 4.14
CA GLU A 85 10.01 -4.35 3.97
C GLU A 85 9.17 -3.15 3.52
N ILE A 86 9.47 -1.95 4.03
CA ILE A 86 8.83 -0.70 3.61
C ILE A 86 9.10 -0.40 2.12
N PHE A 87 10.34 -0.62 1.66
CA PHE A 87 10.71 -0.44 0.26
C PHE A 87 10.02 -1.49 -0.64
N ALA A 88 10.02 -2.76 -0.23
CA ALA A 88 9.37 -3.84 -0.96
C ALA A 88 7.86 -3.61 -1.15
N VAL A 89 7.17 -3.06 -0.14
CA VAL A 89 5.75 -2.69 -0.26
C VAL A 89 5.53 -1.65 -1.36
N LEU A 90 6.41 -0.65 -1.47
CA LEU A 90 6.33 0.37 -2.52
C LEU A 90 6.60 -0.22 -3.91
N VAL A 91 7.68 -0.99 -4.06
CA VAL A 91 8.01 -1.63 -5.34
C VAL A 91 6.87 -2.54 -5.79
N ARG A 92 6.37 -3.39 -4.90
CA ARG A 92 5.26 -4.29 -5.24
C ARG A 92 4.01 -3.53 -5.66
N LEU A 93 3.68 -2.44 -4.97
CA LEU A 93 2.56 -1.59 -5.38
C LEU A 93 2.80 -1.03 -6.79
N PHE A 94 3.97 -0.46 -7.06
CA PHE A 94 4.26 0.15 -8.36
C PHE A 94 4.19 -0.88 -9.50
N GLU A 95 4.73 -2.08 -9.30
CA GLU A 95 4.58 -3.20 -10.23
C GLU A 95 3.12 -3.59 -10.45
N ASP A 96 2.33 -3.71 -9.37
CA ASP A 96 0.90 -4.07 -9.45
C ASP A 96 0.08 -2.97 -10.15
N LEU A 97 0.54 -1.72 -10.13
CA LEU A 97 -0.03 -0.60 -10.89
C LEU A 97 0.47 -0.53 -12.35
N GLY A 98 1.41 -1.40 -12.74
CA GLY A 98 1.96 -1.47 -14.09
C GLY A 98 3.10 -0.48 -14.37
N LEU A 99 3.63 0.18 -13.34
CA LEU A 99 4.82 1.03 -13.46
C LEU A 99 6.09 0.19 -13.54
N THR A 100 7.12 0.75 -14.16
CA THR A 100 8.45 0.14 -14.22
C THR A 100 9.53 1.07 -13.66
N HIS A 101 10.66 0.49 -13.27
CA HIS A 101 11.87 1.21 -12.86
C HIS A 101 12.38 2.25 -13.87
N ASP A 102 12.09 2.12 -15.16
CA ASP A 102 12.43 3.15 -16.16
C ASP A 102 11.59 4.43 -16.02
N GLU A 103 10.48 4.36 -15.28
CA GLU A 103 9.49 5.42 -15.15
C GLU A 103 9.50 6.07 -13.77
N LEU A 104 9.93 5.32 -12.75
CA LEU A 104 9.97 5.76 -11.37
C LEU A 104 11.15 5.09 -10.65
N ILE A 105 11.93 5.91 -9.94
CA ILE A 105 13.05 5.46 -9.11
C ILE A 105 12.81 5.90 -7.66
N ILE A 106 13.11 5.01 -6.72
CA ILE A 106 13.14 5.28 -5.28
C ILE A 106 14.57 5.73 -4.94
N HIS A 107 14.71 7.04 -4.79
CA HIS A 107 15.95 7.66 -4.35
C HIS A 107 16.06 7.58 -2.83
N TYR A 108 17.20 7.15 -2.31
CA TYR A 108 17.39 7.00 -0.87
C TYR A 108 18.77 7.47 -0.39
N THR A 109 18.84 7.78 0.89
CA THR A 109 20.09 7.99 1.64
C THR A 109 19.89 7.67 3.11
N ASN A 110 20.95 7.77 3.90
CA ASN A 110 20.89 7.70 5.35
C ASN A 110 21.23 9.07 5.95
N ARG A 111 20.30 9.62 6.74
CA ARG A 111 20.46 10.96 7.32
C ARG A 111 21.71 11.08 8.20
N GLN A 112 22.05 10.04 8.95
CA GLN A 112 23.25 10.03 9.79
C GLN A 112 24.53 10.08 8.94
N ALA A 113 24.59 9.33 7.83
CA ALA A 113 25.71 9.36 6.90
C ALA A 113 25.93 10.76 6.30
N VAL A 114 24.84 11.45 5.96
CA VAL A 114 24.89 12.85 5.47
C VAL A 114 25.44 13.79 6.55
N VAL A 115 24.94 13.69 7.79
CA VAL A 115 25.43 14.49 8.92
C VAL A 115 26.90 14.21 9.20
N ASP A 116 27.34 12.95 9.19
CA ASP A 116 28.73 12.60 9.40
C ASP A 116 29.65 13.17 8.32
N ALA A 117 29.17 13.21 7.07
CA ALA A 117 29.89 13.87 5.98
C ALA A 117 29.98 15.39 6.17
N MET A 118 28.91 16.04 6.66
CA MET A 118 28.94 17.47 6.98
C MET A 118 29.93 17.78 8.11
N VAL A 119 29.95 16.95 9.17
CA VAL A 119 30.89 17.11 10.30
C VAL A 119 32.33 16.94 9.83
N ARG A 120 32.61 15.96 8.95
CA ARG A 120 33.93 15.81 8.32
C ARG A 120 34.30 17.03 7.45
N ALA A 121 33.31 17.71 6.90
CA ALA A 121 33.45 18.96 6.16
C ALA A 121 33.52 20.22 7.04
N GLY A 122 33.76 20.07 8.35
CA GLY A 122 33.99 21.17 9.27
C GLY A 122 32.74 21.78 9.88
N LEU A 123 31.54 21.24 9.59
CA LEU A 123 30.30 21.72 10.21
C LEU A 123 30.30 21.39 11.72
N SER A 124 29.93 22.38 12.54
CA SER A 124 29.63 22.13 13.95
C SER A 124 28.41 21.22 14.08
N LYS A 125 28.47 20.22 14.97
CA LYS A 125 27.35 19.27 15.18
C LYS A 125 26.04 19.97 15.54
N ASP A 126 26.10 21.10 16.23
CA ASP A 126 24.92 21.88 16.63
C ASP A 126 24.19 22.53 15.43
N LEU A 127 24.85 22.65 14.28
CA LEU A 127 24.28 23.22 13.04
C LEU A 127 23.79 22.15 12.06
N SER A 128 23.78 20.88 12.45
CA SER A 128 23.40 19.76 11.56
C SER A 128 21.97 19.89 11.02
N GLU A 129 21.01 20.30 11.86
CA GLU A 129 19.62 20.49 11.44
C GLU A 129 19.48 21.64 10.42
N ASP A 130 20.18 22.76 10.66
CA ASP A 130 20.18 23.91 9.74
C ASP A 130 20.80 23.53 8.39
N ALA A 131 21.88 22.74 8.41
CA ALA A 131 22.53 22.25 7.20
C ALA A 131 21.66 21.27 6.40
N LEU A 132 20.95 20.36 7.07
CA LEU A 132 19.99 19.46 6.42
C LEU A 132 18.81 20.24 5.81
N TRP A 133 18.31 21.25 6.52
CA TRP A 133 17.26 22.13 6.00
C TRP A 133 17.73 22.98 4.81
N LEU A 134 19.01 23.37 4.79
CA LEU A 134 19.63 24.02 3.64
C LEU A 134 19.69 23.06 2.44
N LEU A 135 20.10 21.80 2.64
CA LEU A 135 20.14 20.77 1.59
C LEU A 135 18.75 20.49 0.99
N ASP A 136 17.71 20.30 1.82
CA ASP A 136 16.32 20.03 1.35
C ASP A 136 15.79 21.15 0.43
N ARG A 137 16.27 22.38 0.65
CA ARG A 137 15.85 23.55 -0.13
C ARG A 137 16.78 23.87 -1.30
N ARG A 138 17.89 23.14 -1.50
CA ARG A 138 18.88 23.39 -2.57
C ARG A 138 18.23 23.53 -3.95
N SER A 139 17.27 22.66 -4.28
CA SER A 139 16.57 22.67 -5.58
C SER A 139 15.62 23.87 -5.76
N LYS A 140 15.28 24.57 -4.68
CA LYS A 140 14.33 25.71 -4.66
C LYS A 140 15.04 27.06 -4.54
N MET A 141 16.38 27.09 -4.60
CA MET A 141 17.19 28.31 -4.47
C MET A 141 18.20 28.45 -5.60
N SER A 142 18.71 29.67 -5.77
CA SER A 142 19.81 29.91 -6.70
C SER A 142 21.11 29.31 -6.15
N HIS A 143 22.03 28.95 -7.05
CA HIS A 143 23.34 28.43 -6.66
C HIS A 143 24.11 29.41 -5.78
N GLU A 144 24.10 30.70 -6.11
CA GLU A 144 24.78 31.74 -5.33
C GLU A 144 24.22 31.88 -3.91
N ALA A 145 22.88 31.85 -3.76
CA ALA A 145 22.24 31.89 -2.45
C ALA A 145 22.61 30.66 -1.61
N PHE A 146 22.63 29.47 -2.23
CA PHE A 146 23.04 28.23 -1.56
C PHE A 146 24.47 28.31 -1.05
N LEU A 147 25.41 28.77 -1.89
CA LEU A 147 26.81 28.94 -1.49
C LEU A 147 26.95 29.91 -0.32
N SER A 148 26.23 31.04 -0.36
CA SER A 148 26.28 32.03 0.71
C SER A 148 25.69 31.51 2.03
N GLU A 149 24.59 30.77 1.99
CA GLU A 149 24.00 30.17 3.20
C GLU A 149 24.90 29.04 3.76
N ALA A 150 25.53 28.24 2.89
CA ALA A 150 26.47 27.19 3.29
C ALA A 150 27.73 27.76 3.98
N ASP A 151 28.30 28.83 3.42
CA ASP A 151 29.46 29.52 4.00
C ASP A 151 29.11 30.14 5.37
N ALA A 152 27.90 30.72 5.49
CA ALA A 152 27.44 31.33 6.74
C ALA A 152 27.32 30.35 7.92
N ILE A 153 27.02 29.07 7.63
CA ILE A 153 27.00 28.00 8.64
C ILE A 153 28.34 27.25 8.75
N GLY A 154 29.35 27.65 7.97
CA GLY A 154 30.69 27.04 7.99
C GLY A 154 30.75 25.66 7.33
N LEU A 155 29.87 25.37 6.38
CA LEU A 155 29.89 24.11 5.64
C LEU A 155 30.83 24.21 4.43
N ASP A 156 31.99 23.54 4.49
CA ASP A 156 32.86 23.41 3.33
C ASP A 156 32.25 22.43 2.30
N LEU A 157 31.59 22.99 1.29
CA LEU A 157 30.89 22.22 0.27
C LEU A 157 31.82 21.30 -0.55
N GLU A 158 33.07 21.70 -0.79
CA GLU A 158 34.00 20.86 -1.54
C GLU A 158 34.36 19.61 -0.74
N THR A 159 34.67 19.77 0.55
CA THR A 159 34.94 18.63 1.43
C THR A 159 33.69 17.80 1.68
N PHE A 160 32.51 18.41 1.78
CA PHE A 160 31.24 17.71 1.91
C PHE A 160 30.96 16.83 0.69
N GLU A 161 31.05 17.38 -0.52
CA GLU A 161 30.78 16.63 -1.76
C GLU A 161 31.76 15.46 -1.93
N LYS A 162 33.05 15.64 -1.59
CA LYS A 162 34.03 14.53 -1.57
C LYS A 162 33.70 13.49 -0.49
N SER A 163 33.35 13.94 0.71
CA SER A 163 33.05 13.06 1.85
C SER A 163 31.82 12.22 1.60
N ILE A 164 30.75 12.81 1.05
CA ILE A 164 29.52 12.08 0.79
C ILE A 164 29.66 11.13 -0.39
N GLN A 165 30.43 11.49 -1.42
CA GLN A 165 30.75 10.56 -2.52
C GLN A 165 31.55 9.35 -2.04
N SER A 166 32.48 9.52 -1.09
CA SER A 166 33.18 8.38 -0.49
C SER A 166 32.26 7.45 0.34
N GLN A 167 31.10 7.94 0.77
CA GLN A 167 30.10 7.15 1.49
C GLN A 167 29.14 6.40 0.55
N SER A 168 29.18 6.65 -0.76
CA SER A 168 28.33 5.93 -1.71
C SER A 168 28.63 4.42 -1.70
N SER A 169 29.86 4.02 -1.37
CA SER A 169 30.22 2.60 -1.19
C SER A 169 29.64 2.00 0.09
N ASP A 170 29.54 2.77 1.17
CA ASP A 170 28.91 2.31 2.42
C ASP A 170 27.37 2.25 2.27
N ALA A 171 26.80 3.16 1.47
CA ALA A 171 25.41 3.09 1.06
C ALA A 171 25.12 1.87 0.16
N GLN A 172 26.09 1.45 -0.66
CA GLN A 172 26.03 0.21 -1.44
C GLN A 172 25.86 -1.01 -0.50
N PHE A 173 26.60 -1.05 0.61
CA PHE A 173 26.50 -2.10 1.64
C PHE A 173 25.14 -2.13 2.34
N PHE A 174 24.54 -0.96 2.63
CA PHE A 174 23.16 -0.88 3.14
C PHE A 174 22.15 -1.47 2.14
N THR A 175 22.36 -1.24 0.83
CA THR A 175 21.58 -1.92 -0.22
C THR A 175 21.80 -3.43 -0.16
N ASP A 176 23.01 -3.94 -0.01
CA ASP A 176 23.24 -5.39 0.00
C ASP A 176 22.49 -6.09 1.16
N GLU A 177 22.46 -5.51 2.37
CA GLU A 177 21.68 -6.04 3.51
C GLU A 177 20.16 -5.89 3.33
N LEU A 178 19.71 -4.74 2.83
CA LEU A 178 18.30 -4.49 2.45
C LEU A 178 17.85 -5.54 1.42
N MET A 179 18.73 -5.90 0.50
CA MET A 179 18.44 -6.75 -0.64
C MET A 179 18.55 -8.25 -0.31
N ASP A 180 19.45 -8.64 0.59
CA ASP A 180 19.45 -9.96 1.21
C ASP A 180 18.14 -10.21 1.99
N ALA A 181 17.56 -9.16 2.58
CA ALA A 181 16.26 -9.25 3.27
C ALA A 181 15.06 -9.35 2.32
N ILE A 182 15.11 -8.73 1.13
CA ILE A 182 14.02 -8.69 0.14
C ILE A 182 14.03 -9.93 -0.78
N GLY A 183 15.20 -10.50 -1.04
CA GLY A 183 15.33 -11.83 -1.66
C GLY A 183 15.28 -11.88 -3.20
N THR A 184 15.33 -10.75 -3.91
CA THR A 184 15.35 -10.75 -5.39
C THR A 184 16.37 -9.75 -5.98
N HIS A 185 17.02 -10.14 -7.09
CA HIS A 185 18.06 -9.34 -7.75
C HIS A 185 17.53 -8.42 -8.86
N ASP A 186 16.24 -8.47 -9.22
CA ASP A 186 15.68 -7.55 -10.22
C ASP A 186 15.22 -6.24 -9.59
N GLU A 187 14.99 -6.22 -8.28
CA GLU A 187 14.53 -5.04 -7.54
C GLU A 187 15.60 -3.94 -7.42
N TYR A 188 16.90 -4.24 -7.59
CA TYR A 188 17.99 -3.23 -7.56
C TYR A 188 17.74 -2.05 -8.49
N LYS A 189 17.01 -2.27 -9.58
CA LYS A 189 16.79 -1.26 -10.59
C LYS A 189 15.81 -0.18 -10.15
N TRP A 190 14.99 -0.44 -9.14
CA TRP A 190 14.07 0.53 -8.57
C TRP A 190 14.75 1.54 -7.65
N TYR A 191 16.02 1.33 -7.29
CA TYR A 191 16.70 2.11 -6.27
C TYR A 191 17.85 2.94 -6.84
N GLY A 192 17.99 4.16 -6.34
CA GLY A 192 19.14 5.03 -6.65
C GLY A 192 19.64 5.73 -5.40
N TRP A 193 20.92 5.58 -5.07
CA TRP A 193 21.49 6.37 -3.97
C TRP A 193 21.57 7.84 -4.38
N ASP A 194 20.95 8.71 -3.58
CA ASP A 194 20.97 10.16 -3.80
C ASP A 194 21.13 10.91 -2.46
N PRO A 195 22.31 11.47 -2.18
CA PRO A 195 22.57 12.18 -0.93
C PRO A 195 21.83 13.51 -0.83
N SER A 196 21.18 13.99 -1.90
CA SER A 196 20.36 15.19 -1.85
C SER A 196 18.97 14.94 -1.26
N VAL A 197 18.54 13.69 -1.14
CA VAL A 197 17.24 13.29 -0.60
C VAL A 197 17.28 13.23 0.93
N VAL A 198 17.29 14.38 1.60
CA VAL A 198 17.39 14.45 3.07
C VAL A 198 16.04 14.57 3.80
N ARG A 199 14.95 14.82 3.05
CA ARG A 199 13.56 15.02 3.50
C ARG A 199 13.37 16.15 4.54
N GLY A 200 12.42 17.04 4.30
CA GLY A 200 12.16 18.20 5.18
C GLY A 200 11.48 17.94 6.53
N LEU A 201 11.32 16.70 7.00
CA LEU A 201 10.68 16.40 8.30
C LEU A 201 11.74 16.08 9.35
N ALA A 202 11.79 16.88 10.41
CA ALA A 202 12.85 16.82 11.41
C ALA A 202 12.92 15.51 12.20
N TYR A 203 11.86 14.69 12.21
CA TYR A 203 11.80 13.48 13.03
C TYR A 203 12.53 12.26 12.45
N TYR A 204 13.04 12.31 11.22
CA TYR A 204 13.76 11.17 10.65
C TYR A 204 15.13 10.97 11.32
N THR A 205 15.52 9.73 11.59
CA THR A 205 16.74 9.36 12.33
C THR A 205 17.72 8.50 11.54
N GLY A 206 17.30 7.90 10.44
CA GLY A 206 18.12 6.98 9.65
C GLY A 206 17.84 7.07 8.16
N THR A 207 17.51 5.93 7.54
CA THR A 207 17.14 5.84 6.12
C THR A 207 16.01 6.81 5.79
N VAL A 208 16.14 7.53 4.68
CA VAL A 208 15.11 8.40 4.12
C VAL A 208 15.06 8.19 2.61
N PHE A 209 13.88 8.37 2.01
CA PHE A 209 13.69 8.11 0.59
C PHE A 209 12.53 8.89 -0.03
N GLU A 210 12.59 9.04 -1.35
CA GLU A 210 11.55 9.56 -2.21
C GLU A 210 11.42 8.71 -3.48
N ALA A 211 10.19 8.33 -3.82
CA ALA A 211 9.86 7.76 -5.12
C ALA A 211 9.57 8.89 -6.11
N ILE A 212 10.39 9.03 -7.16
CA ILE A 212 10.34 10.14 -8.11
C ILE A 212 10.21 9.58 -9.53
N ALA A 213 9.28 10.15 -10.30
CA ALA A 213 9.16 9.95 -11.74
C ALA A 213 9.62 11.21 -12.47
N ASP A 214 10.15 11.06 -13.68
CA ASP A 214 10.65 12.21 -14.45
C ASP A 214 9.54 13.24 -14.72
N GLY A 215 9.88 14.52 -14.55
CA GLY A 215 8.95 15.64 -14.69
C GLY A 215 7.90 15.77 -13.58
N GLU A 216 7.86 14.86 -12.60
CA GLU A 216 6.88 14.84 -11.52
C GLU A 216 7.50 15.21 -10.15
N ARG A 217 6.61 15.51 -9.21
CA ARG A 217 6.99 15.61 -7.79
C ARG A 217 7.19 14.19 -7.22
N ALA A 218 7.75 14.10 -6.02
CA ALA A 218 7.78 12.83 -5.29
C ALA A 218 6.36 12.23 -5.18
N VAL A 219 6.21 10.99 -5.67
CA VAL A 219 4.99 10.17 -5.66
C VAL A 219 4.75 9.62 -4.26
N ALA A 220 5.81 9.13 -3.64
CA ALA A 220 5.86 8.67 -2.25
C ALA A 220 7.13 9.18 -1.57
N GLY A 221 7.12 9.27 -0.25
CA GLY A 221 8.32 9.57 0.52
C GLY A 221 8.20 9.09 1.95
N GLY A 222 9.33 8.70 2.52
CA GLY A 222 9.36 8.02 3.81
C GLY A 222 10.72 7.97 4.43
N GLY A 223 10.81 7.23 5.52
CA GLY A 223 12.05 7.02 6.23
C GLY A 223 11.84 6.51 7.66
N ARG A 224 12.97 6.30 8.33
CA ARG A 224 13.11 5.81 9.70
C ARG A 224 13.03 6.95 10.71
N TYR A 225 12.29 6.77 11.81
CA TYR A 225 12.00 7.79 12.82
C TYR A 225 11.99 7.24 14.26
N ASP A 226 13.13 6.74 14.72
CA ASP A 226 13.23 5.94 15.97
C ASP A 226 12.91 6.72 17.26
N ASN A 227 13.02 8.04 17.23
CA ASN A 227 12.86 8.88 18.41
C ASN A 227 11.42 9.41 18.59
N LEU A 228 10.55 9.26 17.59
CA LEU A 228 9.24 9.92 17.59
C LEU A 228 8.29 9.33 18.63
N ILE A 229 8.33 8.01 18.86
CA ILE A 229 7.46 7.34 19.84
C ILE A 229 7.79 7.81 21.27
N GLU A 230 9.09 7.92 21.57
CA GLU A 230 9.57 8.42 22.87
C GLU A 230 9.17 9.88 23.08
N LEU A 231 9.24 10.71 22.04
CA LEU A 231 8.79 12.11 22.09
C LEU A 231 7.31 12.25 22.49
N PHE A 232 6.47 11.28 22.15
CA PHE A 232 5.06 11.22 22.55
C PHE A 232 4.81 10.51 23.90
N GLY A 233 5.87 10.22 24.67
CA GLY A 233 5.80 9.60 26.00
C GLY A 233 5.71 8.07 25.99
N GLY A 234 5.94 7.43 24.83
CA GLY A 234 6.10 5.99 24.73
C GLY A 234 7.51 5.52 25.10
N PRO A 235 7.78 4.21 25.10
CA PRO A 235 9.15 3.70 25.24
C PRO A 235 9.98 3.99 23.96
N PRO A 236 11.32 4.03 24.06
CA PRO A 236 12.19 4.06 22.88
C PRO A 236 11.82 2.92 21.94
N THR A 237 11.34 3.26 20.74
CA THR A 237 10.76 2.30 19.80
C THR A 237 11.14 2.68 18.38
N PRO A 238 11.93 1.86 17.67
CA PRO A 238 12.28 2.12 16.29
C PRO A 238 11.04 2.05 15.40
N ALA A 239 11.01 2.83 14.32
CA ALA A 239 9.91 2.83 13.39
C ALA A 239 10.34 3.34 12.01
N CYS A 240 9.69 2.84 10.96
CA CYS A 240 9.94 3.23 9.57
C CYS A 240 8.64 3.15 8.79
N GLY A 241 8.44 4.08 7.86
CA GLY A 241 7.23 4.14 7.06
C GLY A 241 7.30 5.15 5.93
N PHE A 242 6.26 5.19 5.12
CA PHE A 242 6.09 6.15 4.04
C PHE A 242 4.70 6.75 4.01
N GLY A 243 4.59 7.91 3.37
CA GLY A 243 3.34 8.48 2.88
C GLY A 243 3.36 8.59 1.36
N MET A 244 2.29 8.15 0.70
CA MET A 244 2.10 8.24 -0.75
C MET A 244 0.80 8.99 -1.06
N GLY A 245 0.91 10.11 -1.76
CA GLY A 245 -0.23 10.96 -2.10
C GLY A 245 -0.98 10.44 -3.33
N ASP A 246 -2.31 10.52 -3.31
CA ASP A 246 -3.16 10.09 -4.43
C ASP A 246 -2.99 10.96 -5.68
N VAL A 247 -2.77 12.27 -5.52
CA VAL A 247 -2.78 13.22 -6.64
C VAL A 247 -1.60 13.02 -7.59
N VAL A 248 -0.37 12.90 -7.08
CA VAL A 248 0.83 12.76 -7.94
C VAL A 248 0.86 11.38 -8.58
N LEU A 249 0.52 10.33 -7.82
CA LEU A 249 0.36 8.98 -8.36
C LEU A 249 -0.70 8.96 -9.47
N GLY A 250 -1.86 9.59 -9.25
CA GLY A 250 -2.93 9.64 -10.24
C GLY A 250 -2.50 10.32 -11.54
N ASN A 251 -1.80 11.46 -11.45
CA ASN A 251 -1.25 12.13 -12.63
C ASN A 251 -0.26 11.23 -13.38
N LEU A 252 0.65 10.58 -12.65
CA LEU A 252 1.63 9.68 -13.25
C LEU A 252 0.95 8.52 -13.99
N LEU A 253 -0.01 7.85 -13.36
CA LEU A 253 -0.75 6.76 -13.99
C LEU A 253 -1.56 7.24 -15.21
N GLU A 254 -2.09 8.46 -15.18
CA GLU A 254 -2.80 9.05 -16.32
C GLU A 254 -1.84 9.32 -17.48
N ASP A 255 -0.70 9.95 -17.21
CA ASP A 255 0.33 10.26 -18.21
C ASP A 255 0.93 8.99 -18.83
N LYS A 256 0.96 7.87 -18.08
CA LYS A 256 1.39 6.55 -18.56
C LYS A 256 0.29 5.71 -19.19
N GLY A 257 -0.96 6.19 -19.21
CA GLY A 257 -2.09 5.41 -19.73
C GLY A 257 -2.42 4.16 -18.92
N LEU A 258 -2.00 4.12 -17.65
CA LEU A 258 -2.24 3.04 -16.70
C LEU A 258 -3.53 3.25 -15.90
N MET A 259 -4.15 4.43 -15.99
CA MET A 259 -5.47 4.66 -15.43
C MET A 259 -6.54 3.84 -16.17
N PRO A 260 -7.49 3.22 -15.45
CA PRO A 260 -8.61 2.54 -16.11
C PRO A 260 -9.42 3.54 -16.94
N THR A 261 -9.91 3.09 -18.10
CA THR A 261 -10.71 3.93 -19.02
C THR A 261 -12.05 3.26 -19.37
N GLY A 262 -12.97 4.02 -19.94
CA GLY A 262 -14.21 3.48 -20.50
C GLY A 262 -15.05 2.67 -19.51
N SER A 263 -15.39 1.43 -19.88
CA SER A 263 -16.15 0.51 -19.04
C SER A 263 -15.45 0.18 -17.73
N ASP A 264 -14.12 0.09 -17.71
CA ASP A 264 -13.36 -0.33 -16.53
C ASP A 264 -13.36 0.78 -15.46
N LEU A 265 -13.24 2.04 -15.90
CA LEU A 265 -13.40 3.19 -15.02
C LEU A 265 -14.84 3.31 -14.49
N MET A 266 -15.82 3.11 -15.37
CA MET A 266 -17.23 3.14 -14.96
C MET A 266 -17.53 2.00 -13.99
N ASP A 267 -16.97 0.82 -14.19
CA ASP A 267 -17.07 -0.31 -13.26
C ASP A 267 -16.32 -0.06 -11.95
N ALA A 268 -15.24 0.72 -11.95
CA ALA A 268 -14.51 1.09 -10.72
C ALA A 268 -15.24 2.19 -9.92
N VAL A 269 -15.78 3.21 -10.60
CA VAL A 269 -16.38 4.42 -10.01
C VAL A 269 -17.87 4.26 -9.72
N ALA A 270 -18.60 3.48 -10.53
CA ALA A 270 -20.02 3.18 -10.28
C ALA A 270 -20.22 2.24 -9.09
N ARG A 271 -19.14 1.68 -8.51
CA ARG A 271 -19.19 0.99 -7.23
C ARG A 271 -19.53 2.01 -6.15
N PRO A 272 -20.69 1.92 -5.48
CA PRO A 272 -20.86 2.61 -4.21
C PRO A 272 -19.71 2.15 -3.31
N GLN A 273 -19.08 3.07 -2.56
CA GLN A 273 -17.94 2.80 -1.64
C GLN A 273 -18.18 1.64 -0.64
N ALA A 274 -19.38 1.07 -0.60
CA ALA A 274 -19.75 -0.07 0.24
C ALA A 274 -20.28 -1.32 -0.52
N SER A 275 -20.40 -1.35 -1.86
CA SER A 275 -20.87 -2.56 -2.56
C SER A 275 -19.78 -3.13 -3.46
N ILE A 276 -19.01 -4.06 -2.89
CA ILE A 276 -18.14 -4.98 -3.63
C ILE A 276 -18.99 -5.62 -4.74
N ARG A 277 -18.53 -5.56 -5.99
CA ARG A 277 -19.11 -6.31 -7.11
C ARG A 277 -19.29 -7.79 -6.70
N PRO A 278 -20.49 -8.37 -6.68
CA PRO A 278 -20.65 -9.79 -6.37
C PRO A 278 -19.89 -10.62 -7.39
N VAL A 279 -19.05 -11.54 -6.93
CA VAL A 279 -18.42 -12.53 -7.80
C VAL A 279 -19.51 -13.43 -8.39
N ALA A 280 -20.45 -13.88 -7.55
CA ALA A 280 -21.56 -14.72 -7.96
C ALA A 280 -22.90 -14.13 -7.54
N PHE A 281 -23.87 -14.14 -8.45
CA PHE A 281 -25.27 -13.81 -8.18
C PHE A 281 -26.13 -15.04 -8.41
N VAL A 282 -26.56 -15.66 -7.32
CA VAL A 282 -27.22 -16.96 -7.31
C VAL A 282 -28.73 -16.79 -7.25
N VAL A 283 -29.44 -17.47 -8.15
CA VAL A 283 -30.89 -17.39 -8.26
C VAL A 283 -31.51 -18.77 -8.44
N PRO A 284 -32.74 -18.99 -7.94
CA PRO A 284 -33.48 -20.21 -8.23
C PRO A 284 -34.14 -20.11 -9.61
N ASN A 285 -34.14 -21.21 -10.36
CA ASN A 285 -34.98 -21.37 -11.52
C ASN A 285 -36.24 -22.18 -11.16
N GLY A 286 -37.42 -21.56 -11.23
CA GLY A 286 -38.71 -22.26 -11.28
C GLY A 286 -39.34 -22.73 -9.96
N ASP A 287 -38.67 -23.56 -9.15
CA ASP A 287 -39.27 -24.29 -8.01
C ASP A 287 -38.93 -23.68 -6.63
N GLU A 288 -39.87 -23.77 -5.67
CA GLU A 288 -39.70 -23.38 -4.26
C GLU A 288 -38.61 -24.19 -3.55
N ASN A 289 -38.45 -25.47 -3.92
CA ASN A 289 -37.37 -26.32 -3.39
C ASN A 289 -35.96 -25.79 -3.73
N ASN A 290 -35.83 -24.95 -4.75
CA ASN A 290 -34.54 -24.40 -5.17
C ASN A 290 -34.07 -23.24 -4.29
N GLU A 291 -34.95 -22.59 -3.51
CA GLU A 291 -34.55 -21.48 -2.63
C GLU A 291 -33.58 -21.92 -1.53
N ALA A 292 -33.83 -23.10 -0.92
CA ALA A 292 -32.91 -23.67 0.06
C ALA A 292 -31.53 -23.99 -0.54
N LEU A 293 -31.51 -24.45 -1.79
CA LEU A 293 -30.27 -24.73 -2.53
C LEU A 293 -29.50 -23.45 -2.83
N VAL A 294 -30.19 -22.34 -3.16
CA VAL A 294 -29.58 -21.01 -3.34
C VAL A 294 -28.87 -20.57 -2.07
N HIS A 295 -29.54 -20.63 -0.92
CA HIS A 295 -28.93 -20.27 0.35
C HIS A 295 -27.74 -21.16 0.72
N THR A 296 -27.85 -22.46 0.44
CA THR A 296 -26.78 -23.44 0.67
C THR A 296 -25.56 -23.12 -0.20
N LEU A 297 -25.76 -22.88 -1.49
CA LEU A 297 -24.68 -22.54 -2.40
C LEU A 297 -24.03 -21.20 -2.02
N VAL A 298 -24.83 -20.16 -1.75
CA VAL A 298 -24.31 -18.86 -1.32
C VAL A 298 -23.48 -18.97 -0.04
N ALA A 299 -23.90 -19.78 0.93
CA ALA A 299 -23.13 -20.04 2.14
C ALA A 299 -21.80 -20.75 1.83
N ASN A 300 -21.80 -21.76 0.97
CA ASN A 300 -20.59 -22.49 0.56
C ASN A 300 -19.61 -21.58 -0.20
N LEU A 301 -20.09 -20.76 -1.13
CA LEU A 301 -19.26 -19.80 -1.88
C LEU A 301 -18.65 -18.74 -0.95
N ARG A 302 -19.43 -18.22 0.01
CA ARG A 302 -18.94 -17.24 1.00
C ARG A 302 -17.94 -17.83 1.98
N ARG A 303 -18.07 -19.12 2.32
CA ARG A 303 -17.14 -19.80 3.24
C ARG A 303 -15.83 -20.21 2.56
N GLY A 304 -15.87 -20.50 1.26
CA GLY A 304 -14.79 -21.18 0.57
C GLY A 304 -14.63 -22.64 1.02
N ILE A 305 -13.72 -23.36 0.36
CA ILE A 305 -13.37 -24.75 0.65
C ILE A 305 -11.88 -24.82 0.97
N GLU A 306 -11.53 -25.13 2.21
CA GLU A 306 -10.15 -25.28 2.67
C GLU A 306 -9.51 -26.58 2.12
N CYS A 307 -8.21 -26.55 1.88
CA CYS A 307 -7.43 -27.77 1.60
C CYS A 307 -7.36 -28.64 2.87
N GLU A 308 -7.21 -29.96 2.70
CA GLU A 308 -7.27 -30.90 3.84
C GLU A 308 -6.20 -30.64 4.91
N GLN A 309 -5.02 -30.22 4.48
CA GLN A 309 -3.88 -29.89 5.34
C GLN A 309 -4.14 -28.71 6.30
N TRP A 310 -5.15 -27.88 6.04
CA TRP A 310 -5.46 -26.69 6.84
C TRP A 310 -6.71 -26.86 7.73
N LYS A 311 -7.26 -28.08 7.85
CA LYS A 311 -8.44 -28.36 8.68
C LYS A 311 -8.13 -28.27 10.20
N SER A 312 -6.87 -28.42 10.60
CA SER A 312 -6.42 -28.27 12.01
C SER A 312 -6.64 -26.83 12.49
N ARG A 313 -6.80 -26.60 13.80
CA ARG A 313 -7.02 -25.25 14.34
C ARG A 313 -5.71 -24.46 14.48
N ASP A 314 -4.60 -25.17 14.63
CA ASP A 314 -3.29 -24.60 14.95
C ASP A 314 -2.54 -24.11 13.70
N ASP A 315 -2.89 -24.63 12.53
CA ASP A 315 -2.29 -24.23 11.25
C ASP A 315 -3.07 -23.09 10.55
N ARG A 316 -4.17 -22.58 11.12
CA ARG A 316 -4.98 -21.56 10.44
C ARG A 316 -4.26 -20.21 10.42
N LYS A 317 -3.47 -19.96 9.38
CA LYS A 317 -3.03 -18.61 9.00
C LYS A 317 -4.08 -18.01 8.05
N PRO A 318 -4.87 -17.01 8.47
CA PRO A 318 -5.94 -16.46 7.63
C PRO A 318 -5.50 -15.91 6.28
N TRP A 319 -4.22 -15.55 6.16
CA TRP A 319 -3.61 -14.91 5.01
C TRP A 319 -2.84 -15.87 4.08
N ASP A 320 -2.81 -17.17 4.37
CA ASP A 320 -2.09 -18.13 3.54
C ASP A 320 -2.80 -18.32 2.19
N ARG A 321 -2.06 -18.09 1.09
CA ARG A 321 -2.60 -18.14 -0.28
C ARG A 321 -3.05 -19.54 -0.67
N ASP A 322 -2.45 -20.58 -0.09
CA ASP A 322 -2.73 -21.99 -0.40
C ASP A 322 -3.70 -22.64 0.60
N ARG A 323 -4.32 -21.83 1.47
CA ARG A 323 -5.31 -22.29 2.45
C ARG A 323 -6.53 -22.93 1.80
N TYR A 324 -6.99 -22.35 0.69
CA TYR A 324 -8.27 -22.68 0.08
C TYR A 324 -8.11 -23.34 -1.28
N ARG A 325 -8.70 -24.52 -1.44
CA ARG A 325 -8.92 -25.13 -2.77
C ARG A 325 -9.90 -24.30 -3.59
N VAL A 326 -10.90 -23.71 -2.92
CA VAL A 326 -11.82 -22.72 -3.51
C VAL A 326 -11.86 -21.51 -2.57
N PRO A 327 -11.30 -20.35 -2.95
CA PRO A 327 -11.29 -19.17 -2.10
C PRO A 327 -12.71 -18.71 -1.71
N PRO A 328 -12.90 -18.15 -0.50
CA PRO A 328 -14.11 -17.44 -0.12
C PRO A 328 -14.40 -16.33 -1.13
N MET A 329 -15.65 -16.19 -1.56
CA MET A 329 -16.04 -15.16 -2.53
C MET A 329 -17.31 -14.41 -2.13
N HIS A 330 -17.43 -13.17 -2.61
CA HIS A 330 -18.62 -12.37 -2.41
C HIS A 330 -19.78 -12.87 -3.29
N ALA A 331 -20.58 -13.79 -2.77
CA ALA A 331 -21.80 -14.28 -3.41
C ALA A 331 -23.05 -13.55 -2.88
N ARG A 332 -24.02 -13.26 -3.74
CA ARG A 332 -25.32 -12.66 -3.39
C ARG A 332 -26.49 -13.47 -3.96
N VAL A 333 -27.66 -13.24 -3.39
CA VAL A 333 -28.95 -13.70 -3.88
C VAL A 333 -29.83 -12.46 -4.12
N THR A 334 -30.80 -12.56 -5.03
CA THR A 334 -31.80 -11.51 -5.21
C THR A 334 -32.69 -11.36 -3.98
N TYR A 335 -33.10 -10.12 -3.68
CA TYR A 335 -34.15 -9.85 -2.68
C TYR A 335 -35.55 -9.86 -3.30
N LYS A 336 -35.66 -10.09 -4.62
CA LYS A 336 -36.94 -10.11 -5.34
C LYS A 336 -37.59 -11.49 -5.20
N SER A 337 -38.86 -11.51 -4.83
CA SER A 337 -39.70 -12.73 -4.77
C SER A 337 -40.20 -13.21 -6.14
N THR A 338 -39.57 -12.79 -7.25
CA THR A 338 -40.03 -13.12 -8.61
C THR A 338 -39.28 -14.32 -9.18
N ARG A 339 -40.00 -15.21 -9.87
CA ARG A 339 -39.42 -16.33 -10.64
C ARG A 339 -39.05 -15.95 -12.08
N ASN A 340 -39.20 -14.68 -12.46
CA ASN A 340 -38.89 -14.23 -13.81
C ASN A 340 -37.37 -14.05 -13.98
N LEU A 341 -36.72 -15.02 -14.62
CA LEU A 341 -35.27 -15.01 -14.84
C LEU A 341 -34.76 -13.75 -15.53
N LYS A 342 -35.50 -13.13 -16.45
CA LYS A 342 -35.09 -11.85 -17.07
C LYS A 342 -35.02 -10.72 -16.04
N LYS A 343 -35.97 -10.66 -15.10
CA LYS A 343 -35.96 -9.67 -14.01
C LYS A 343 -34.85 -9.93 -12.99
N LEU A 344 -34.52 -11.20 -12.75
CA LEU A 344 -33.44 -11.60 -11.85
C LEU A 344 -32.06 -11.35 -12.46
N ARG A 345 -31.90 -11.65 -13.76
CA ARG A 345 -30.69 -11.33 -14.53
C ARG A 345 -30.45 -9.83 -14.60
N SER A 346 -31.51 -9.04 -14.86
CA SER A 346 -31.42 -7.57 -14.78
C SER A 346 -31.06 -7.06 -13.37
N ASP A 347 -31.40 -7.80 -12.32
CA ASP A 347 -30.98 -7.47 -10.95
C ASP A 347 -29.48 -7.70 -10.75
N ALA A 348 -28.97 -8.81 -11.26
CA ALA A 348 -27.55 -9.13 -11.26
C ALA A 348 -26.74 -8.08 -12.05
N GLU A 349 -27.23 -7.67 -13.22
CA GLU A 349 -26.64 -6.61 -14.06
C GLU A 349 -26.55 -5.28 -13.32
N LYS A 350 -27.64 -4.86 -12.64
CA LYS A 350 -27.66 -3.63 -11.83
C LYS A 350 -26.70 -3.68 -10.64
N GLN A 351 -26.39 -4.88 -10.15
CA GLN A 351 -25.39 -5.10 -9.10
C GLN A 351 -23.99 -5.37 -9.68
N HIS A 352 -23.83 -5.29 -11.00
CA HIS A 352 -22.61 -5.57 -11.74
C HIS A 352 -22.04 -6.97 -11.46
N ALA A 353 -22.85 -7.97 -11.10
CA ALA A 353 -22.32 -9.28 -10.72
C ALA A 353 -21.50 -9.93 -11.85
N ARG A 354 -20.35 -10.56 -11.53
CA ARG A 354 -19.46 -11.18 -12.53
C ARG A 354 -20.03 -12.45 -13.13
N PHE A 355 -20.60 -13.29 -12.28
CA PHE A 355 -21.25 -14.52 -12.70
C PHE A 355 -22.71 -14.56 -12.28
N PHE A 356 -23.58 -14.94 -13.21
CA PHE A 356 -24.98 -15.26 -12.93
C PHE A 356 -25.12 -16.77 -12.82
N VAL A 357 -25.62 -17.23 -11.66
CA VAL A 357 -25.65 -18.64 -11.27
C VAL A 357 -27.10 -19.07 -11.13
N GLU A 358 -27.56 -19.91 -12.03
CA GLU A 358 -28.95 -20.38 -12.09
C GLU A 358 -29.02 -21.80 -11.52
N ILE A 359 -29.72 -21.97 -10.40
CA ILE A 359 -29.95 -23.28 -9.78
C ILE A 359 -31.24 -23.87 -10.32
N HIS A 360 -31.12 -25.01 -10.99
CA HIS A 360 -32.24 -25.81 -11.50
C HIS A 360 -32.57 -26.94 -10.52
N ALA A 361 -33.64 -27.69 -10.82
CA ALA A 361 -33.94 -28.94 -10.13
C ALA A 361 -32.76 -29.93 -10.23
N ASP A 362 -32.69 -30.89 -9.31
CA ASP A 362 -31.66 -31.94 -9.25
C ASP A 362 -30.22 -31.45 -9.03
N ASN A 363 -30.02 -30.34 -8.29
CA ASN A 363 -28.70 -29.78 -7.95
C ASN A 363 -27.87 -29.30 -9.16
N LYS A 364 -28.49 -29.15 -10.34
CA LYS A 364 -27.82 -28.67 -11.55
C LYS A 364 -27.71 -27.15 -11.55
N VAL A 365 -26.54 -26.67 -11.98
CA VAL A 365 -26.21 -25.26 -12.02
C VAL A 365 -25.77 -24.86 -13.42
N GLU A 366 -26.42 -23.82 -13.95
CA GLU A 366 -25.95 -23.11 -15.13
C GLU A 366 -25.24 -21.83 -14.71
N LEU A 367 -24.15 -21.53 -15.40
CA LEU A 367 -23.27 -20.41 -15.09
C LEU A 367 -23.16 -19.52 -16.32
N THR A 368 -23.40 -18.23 -16.19
CA THR A 368 -23.16 -17.24 -17.26
C THR A 368 -22.09 -16.26 -16.79
N ASN A 369 -21.09 -15.98 -17.63
CA ASN A 369 -20.21 -14.83 -17.44
C ASN A 369 -20.96 -13.57 -17.88
N MET A 370 -21.18 -12.64 -16.96
CA MET A 370 -21.98 -11.43 -17.24
C MET A 370 -21.20 -10.37 -18.02
N ASP A 371 -19.86 -10.41 -18.00
CA ASP A 371 -19.02 -9.48 -18.75
C ASP A 371 -19.03 -9.82 -20.25
N THR A 372 -18.88 -11.10 -20.59
CA THR A 372 -18.94 -11.57 -21.99
C THR A 372 -20.35 -11.90 -22.45
N ARG A 373 -21.29 -12.09 -21.50
CA ARG A 373 -22.65 -12.59 -21.70
C ARG A 373 -22.71 -14.01 -22.26
N GLU A 374 -21.65 -14.78 -22.11
CA GLU A 374 -21.55 -16.15 -22.61
C GLU A 374 -21.87 -17.16 -21.50
N PRO A 375 -22.61 -18.25 -21.83
CA PRO A 375 -22.77 -19.37 -20.92
C PRO A 375 -21.43 -20.09 -20.74
N ILE A 376 -21.17 -20.54 -19.52
CA ILE A 376 -20.02 -21.38 -19.18
C ILE A 376 -20.55 -22.81 -19.03
N THR A 377 -19.94 -23.74 -19.77
CA THR A 377 -20.29 -25.16 -19.72
C THR A 377 -19.18 -25.97 -19.05
N SER A 378 -19.55 -27.07 -18.40
CA SER A 378 -18.60 -28.09 -17.98
C SER A 378 -18.23 -28.96 -19.19
N GLU A 379 -16.93 -29.08 -19.50
CA GLU A 379 -16.43 -29.89 -20.63
C GLU A 379 -16.83 -31.37 -20.53
N THR A 380 -17.02 -31.87 -19.32
CA THR A 380 -17.24 -33.29 -19.02
C THR A 380 -18.65 -33.62 -18.54
N HIS A 381 -19.38 -32.68 -17.94
CA HIS A 381 -20.62 -32.98 -17.19
C HIS A 381 -21.86 -32.24 -17.70
N GLY A 382 -21.76 -31.36 -18.70
CA GLY A 382 -22.88 -30.60 -19.28
C GLY A 382 -23.47 -29.50 -18.38
N SER A 383 -23.42 -29.66 -17.05
CA SER A 383 -23.80 -28.65 -16.04
C SER A 383 -22.90 -28.72 -14.80
N PHE A 384 -22.93 -27.69 -13.95
CA PHE A 384 -22.21 -27.67 -12.68
C PHE A 384 -23.06 -28.21 -11.52
N SER A 385 -22.42 -28.54 -10.39
CA SER A 385 -23.05 -29.00 -9.16
C SER A 385 -22.95 -27.96 -8.05
N ILE A 386 -23.94 -27.93 -7.14
CA ILE A 386 -23.86 -27.17 -5.88
C ILE A 386 -23.04 -27.88 -4.79
N ASP A 387 -22.78 -29.18 -4.96
CA ASP A 387 -22.07 -30.00 -3.97
C ASP A 387 -20.57 -29.66 -3.99
N PRO A 388 -20.00 -29.16 -2.88
CA PRO A 388 -18.60 -28.79 -2.81
C PRO A 388 -17.62 -29.98 -2.94
N THR A 389 -18.11 -31.21 -2.83
CA THR A 389 -17.31 -32.43 -3.00
C THR A 389 -17.27 -32.92 -4.44
N ALA A 390 -18.19 -32.46 -5.30
CA ALA A 390 -18.25 -32.87 -6.70
C ALA A 390 -17.10 -32.27 -7.53
N GLU A 391 -16.60 -33.04 -8.51
CA GLU A 391 -15.55 -32.57 -9.44
C GLU A 391 -16.02 -31.36 -10.25
N ASN A 392 -17.30 -31.33 -10.63
CA ASN A 392 -17.93 -30.22 -11.35
C ASN A 392 -18.57 -29.17 -10.42
N TYR A 393 -18.07 -28.99 -9.19
CA TYR A 393 -18.56 -27.95 -8.28
C TYR A 393 -18.46 -26.54 -8.90
N VAL A 394 -19.57 -25.80 -8.87
CA VAL A 394 -19.64 -24.45 -9.48
C VAL A 394 -18.65 -23.45 -8.88
N GLY A 395 -18.35 -23.56 -7.57
CA GLY A 395 -17.38 -22.66 -6.93
C GLY A 395 -15.96 -22.83 -7.48
N THR A 396 -15.57 -24.05 -7.84
CA THR A 396 -14.28 -24.32 -8.50
C THR A 396 -14.23 -23.67 -9.88
N ALA A 397 -15.32 -23.77 -10.64
CA ALA A 397 -15.41 -23.18 -11.97
C ALA A 397 -15.35 -21.65 -11.95
N ILE A 398 -15.97 -21.02 -10.94
CA ILE A 398 -15.92 -19.58 -10.71
C ILE A 398 -14.51 -19.16 -10.29
N ALA A 399 -13.89 -19.85 -9.33
CA ALA A 399 -12.56 -19.51 -8.84
C ALA A 399 -11.48 -19.59 -9.92
N ALA A 400 -11.55 -20.59 -10.81
CA ALA A 400 -10.62 -20.73 -11.94
C ALA A 400 -10.73 -19.62 -13.00
N ARG A 401 -11.80 -18.80 -12.94
CA ARG A 401 -12.13 -17.75 -13.93
C ARG A 401 -12.29 -16.37 -13.29
N SER A 402 -12.06 -16.27 -11.98
CA SER A 402 -12.09 -15.04 -11.19
C SER A 402 -10.70 -14.45 -11.17
#